data_AF-A0A4Y2IE50-F1
#
_entry.id   AF-A0A4Y2IE50-F1
#
_cell.length_a   1.000
_cell.length_b   1.000
_cell.length_c   1.000
_cell.angle_alpha   90.00
_cell.angle_beta   90.00
_cell.angle_gamma   90.00
#
_symmetry.space_group_name_H-M   'P 1'
#
loop_
_entity.id
_entity.type
_entity.pdbx_description
1 polymer ?
#
loop_
_entity_poly.entity_id
_entity_poly.type
_entity_poly.pdbx_seq_one_letter_code
_entity_poly.pdbx_strand_id
1 'polypeptide(L)'
;MCLANVIFYLAGTARQWFDNNEDTFTNFTTFKNSLSNAFCRTEDFRRQAERLLLTRTQQIGETSESYIQDVLSLCRKANPSMSEDEKVAHLMKGIAEDLYQTLLAQDFRRVDEFVKRCREIESLRQRRITERDFRGYLMFRQCRPKQTLVT
;
A
#
# COMPACT_ATOMS: atom_id res chain seq x y z
N MET A 1 -2.19 -38.88 16.83
CA MET A 1 -1.94 -37.85 17.86
C MET A 1 -1.15 -36.68 17.28
N CYS A 2 -1.77 -35.82 16.46
CA CYS A 2 -1.06 -34.73 15.77
C CYS A 2 -1.25 -33.35 16.43
N LEU A 3 -2.00 -33.26 17.54
CA LEU A 3 -2.34 -32.00 18.21
C LEU A 3 -1.89 -31.92 19.67
N ALA A 4 -1.27 -32.98 20.21
CA ALA A 4 -0.90 -33.08 21.63
C ALA A 4 -0.03 -31.91 22.13
N ASN A 5 0.74 -31.26 21.25
CA ASN A 5 1.61 -30.15 21.61
C ASN A 5 0.91 -28.78 21.51
N VAL A 6 -0.22 -28.68 20.82
CA VAL A 6 -0.91 -27.40 20.56
C VAL A 6 -1.39 -26.77 21.86
N ILE A 7 -1.86 -27.57 22.81
CA ILE A 7 -2.38 -27.12 24.10
C ILE A 7 -1.34 -26.31 24.91
N PHE A 8 -0.05 -26.58 24.75
CA PHE A 8 1.02 -25.84 25.45
C PHE A 8 1.20 -24.40 24.94
N TYR A 9 0.69 -24.10 23.74
CA TYR A 9 0.78 -22.77 23.13
C TYR A 9 -0.50 -21.95 23.28
N LEU A 10 -1.55 -22.54 23.87
CA LEU A 10 -2.84 -21.86 24.09
C LEU A 10 -2.98 -21.46 25.56
N ALA A 11 -3.53 -20.27 25.79
CA ALA A 11 -3.79 -19.74 27.12
C ALA A 11 -5.17 -19.08 27.19
N GLY A 12 -5.70 -18.97 28.41
CA GLY A 12 -6.99 -18.33 28.69
C GLY A 12 -8.13 -18.90 27.84
N THR A 13 -8.93 -18.02 27.24
CA THR A 13 -10.09 -18.38 26.42
C THR A 13 -9.74 -19.29 25.24
N ALA A 14 -8.55 -19.14 24.64
CA ALA A 14 -8.14 -19.98 23.51
C ALA A 14 -7.87 -21.44 23.92
N ARG A 15 -7.36 -21.65 25.14
CA ARG A 15 -7.16 -23.00 25.69
C ARG A 15 -8.49 -23.66 26.02
N GLN A 16 -9.37 -22.94 26.72
CA GLN A 16 -10.69 -23.45 27.06
C GLN A 16 -11.54 -23.76 25.81
N TRP A 17 -11.42 -22.94 24.76
CA TRP A 17 -12.04 -23.22 23.47
C TRP A 17 -11.49 -24.50 22.83
N PHE A 18 -10.17 -24.73 22.89
CA PHE A 18 -9.55 -25.95 22.37
C PHE A 18 -10.02 -27.19 23.12
N ASP A 19 -10.01 -27.16 24.45
CA ASP A 19 -10.43 -28.29 25.29
C ASP A 19 -11.89 -28.70 25.01
N ASN A 20 -12.77 -27.72 24.73
CA ASN A 20 -14.18 -27.96 24.40
C ASN A 20 -14.42 -28.52 22.99
N ASN A 21 -13.43 -28.46 22.10
CA ASN A 21 -13.57 -28.86 20.69
C ASN A 21 -12.51 -29.91 20.28
N GLU A 22 -11.72 -30.43 21.23
CA GLU A 22 -10.55 -31.27 20.96
C GLU A 22 -10.91 -32.53 20.15
N ASP A 23 -12.06 -33.13 20.47
CA ASP A 23 -12.62 -34.31 19.83
C ASP A 23 -13.02 -34.08 18.36
N THR A 24 -13.27 -32.84 17.96
CA THR A 24 -13.66 -32.48 16.59
C THR A 24 -12.46 -32.39 15.62
N PHE A 25 -11.23 -32.29 16.13
CA PHE A 25 -10.04 -32.02 15.31
C PHE A 25 -9.31 -33.31 14.90
N THR A 26 -9.65 -33.82 13.71
CA THR A 26 -9.00 -35.04 13.18
C THR A 26 -7.57 -34.79 12.67
N ASN A 27 -7.26 -33.57 12.24
CA ASN A 27 -5.94 -33.18 11.74
C ASN A 27 -5.64 -31.69 12.01
N PHE A 28 -4.37 -31.31 11.80
CA PHE A 28 -3.91 -29.93 12.02
C PHE A 28 -4.61 -28.90 11.13
N THR A 29 -5.01 -29.27 9.91
CA THR A 29 -5.72 -28.36 8.99
C THR A 29 -7.12 -28.02 9.52
N THR A 30 -7.88 -29.01 10.01
CA THR A 30 -9.18 -28.80 10.66
C THR A 30 -9.06 -27.94 11.93
N PHE A 31 -8.04 -28.18 12.75
CA PHE A 31 -7.74 -27.34 13.92
C PHE A 31 -7.44 -25.89 13.48
N LYS A 32 -6.51 -25.70 12.55
CA LYS A 32 -6.10 -24.37 12.06
C LYS A 32 -7.28 -23.57 11.50
N ASN A 33 -8.13 -24.21 10.69
CA ASN A 33 -9.31 -23.58 10.12
C ASN A 33 -10.32 -23.19 11.19
N SER A 34 -10.55 -24.07 12.18
CA SER A 34 -11.48 -23.79 13.27
C SER A 34 -10.96 -22.69 14.21
N LEU A 35 -9.66 -22.69 14.50
CA LEU A 35 -9.00 -21.66 15.29
C LEU A 35 -9.08 -20.30 14.57
N SER A 36 -8.83 -20.30 13.26
CA SER A 36 -9.01 -19.13 12.41
C SER A 36 -10.46 -18.65 12.43
N ASN A 37 -11.45 -19.53 12.33
CA ASN A 37 -12.86 -19.12 12.37
C ASN A 37 -13.28 -18.58 13.74
N ALA A 38 -12.76 -19.14 14.84
CA ALA A 38 -13.11 -18.75 16.20
C ALA A 38 -12.45 -17.43 16.63
N PHE A 39 -11.19 -17.20 16.21
CA PHE A 39 -10.38 -16.08 16.70
C PHE A 39 -9.96 -15.09 15.61
N CYS A 40 -9.82 -15.53 14.36
CA CYS A 40 -9.56 -14.61 13.26
C CYS A 40 -10.89 -14.03 12.76
N ARG A 41 -11.08 -12.73 13.00
CA ARG A 41 -12.18 -11.95 12.42
C ARG A 41 -11.91 -11.64 10.94
N THR A 42 -11.62 -12.67 10.16
CA THR A 42 -11.17 -12.56 8.76
C THR A 42 -12.18 -11.78 7.93
N GLU A 43 -13.47 -12.01 8.13
CA GLU A 43 -14.54 -11.27 7.46
C GLU A 43 -14.60 -9.80 7.86
N ASP A 44 -14.33 -9.47 9.13
CA ASP A 44 -14.30 -8.06 9.58
C ASP A 44 -13.09 -7.34 9.00
N PHE A 45 -11.91 -8.00 8.97
CA PHE A 45 -10.71 -7.44 8.34
C PHE A 45 -10.88 -7.25 6.84
N ARG A 46 -11.55 -8.20 6.17
CA ARG A 46 -11.89 -8.12 4.74
C ARG A 46 -12.82 -6.94 4.47
N ARG A 47 -13.93 -6.82 5.23
CA ARG A 47 -14.86 -5.69 5.14
C ARG A 47 -14.20 -4.35 5.44
N GLN A 48 -13.27 -4.32 6.41
CA GLN A 48 -12.50 -3.12 6.72
C GLN A 48 -11.59 -2.74 5.55
N ALA A 49 -10.91 -3.71 4.94
CA ALA A 49 -10.08 -3.48 3.76
C ALA A 49 -10.91 -2.96 2.58
N GLU A 50 -12.09 -3.55 2.32
CA GLU A 50 -13.04 -3.10 1.30
C GLU A 50 -13.47 -1.63 1.55
N ARG A 51 -13.84 -1.28 2.79
CA ARG A 51 -14.19 0.10 3.16
C ARG A 51 -13.05 1.08 2.94
N LEU A 52 -11.84 0.74 3.39
CA LEU A 52 -10.67 1.59 3.22
C LEU A 52 -10.36 1.80 1.74
N LEU A 53 -10.43 0.75 0.94
CA LEU A 53 -10.16 0.78 -0.49
C LEU A 53 -11.20 1.62 -1.27
N LEU A 54 -12.42 1.78 -0.75
CA LEU A 54 -13.40 2.72 -1.31
C LEU A 54 -13.06 4.18 -1.00
N THR A 55 -12.42 4.48 0.13
CA THR A 55 -12.14 5.86 0.57
C THR A 55 -10.69 6.28 0.37
N ARG A 56 -9.80 5.36 -0.05
CA ARG A 56 -8.36 5.62 -0.13
C ARG A 56 -8.03 6.54 -1.30
N THR A 57 -7.54 7.73 -0.96
CA THR A 57 -6.99 8.71 -1.90
C THR A 57 -5.54 9.01 -1.53
N GLN A 58 -4.70 9.35 -2.51
CA GLN A 58 -3.32 9.76 -2.33
C GLN A 58 -3.29 11.04 -1.50
N GLN A 59 -2.55 11.01 -0.39
CA GLN A 59 -2.49 12.14 0.53
C GLN A 59 -1.54 13.24 0.03
N ILE A 60 -1.72 14.46 0.54
CA ILE A 60 -0.83 15.57 0.21
C ILE A 60 0.58 15.26 0.73
N GLY A 61 1.57 15.26 -0.17
CA GLY A 61 2.96 14.92 0.15
C GLY A 61 3.27 13.42 0.16
N GLU A 62 2.28 12.56 -0.07
CA GLU A 62 2.49 11.13 -0.26
C GLU A 62 3.01 10.84 -1.68
N THR A 63 4.03 9.98 -1.80
CA THR A 63 4.56 9.55 -3.10
C THR A 63 3.58 8.62 -3.80
N SER A 64 3.53 8.62 -5.14
CA SER A 64 2.63 7.72 -5.86
C SER A 64 2.96 6.25 -5.57
N GLU A 65 4.24 5.91 -5.43
CA GLU A 65 4.68 4.55 -5.09
C GLU A 65 4.11 4.09 -3.74
N SER A 66 4.14 4.93 -2.69
CA SER A 66 3.57 4.61 -1.38
C SER A 66 2.07 4.33 -1.49
N TYR A 67 1.35 5.24 -2.15
CA TYR A 67 -0.08 5.11 -2.39
C TYR A 67 -0.43 3.81 -3.15
N ILE A 68 0.32 3.51 -4.21
CA ILE A 68 0.11 2.32 -5.04
C ILE A 68 0.30 1.05 -4.19
N GLN A 69 1.39 0.94 -3.44
CA GLN A 69 1.66 -0.26 -2.63
C GLN A 69 0.59 -0.48 -1.56
N ASP A 70 0.12 0.61 -0.94
CA ASP A 70 -0.97 0.56 0.03
C ASP A 70 -2.26 0.05 -0.60
N VAL A 71 -2.68 0.61 -1.74
CA VAL A 71 -3.88 0.18 -2.46
C VAL A 71 -3.77 -1.29 -2.87
N LEU A 72 -2.63 -1.73 -3.40
CA LEU A 72 -2.43 -3.15 -3.76
C LEU A 72 -2.47 -4.07 -2.54
N SER A 73 -1.97 -3.61 -1.39
CA SER A 73 -2.09 -4.37 -0.13
C SER A 73 -3.55 -4.50 0.32
N LEU A 74 -4.34 -3.44 0.17
CA LEU A 74 -5.76 -3.44 0.48
C LEU A 74 -6.55 -4.32 -0.50
N CYS A 75 -6.22 -4.29 -1.79
CA CYS A 75 -6.80 -5.18 -2.80
C CYS A 75 -6.62 -6.64 -2.40
N ARG A 76 -5.40 -7.05 -2.02
CA ARG A 76 -5.10 -8.42 -1.57
C ARG A 76 -5.87 -8.83 -0.31
N LYS A 77 -6.07 -7.90 0.63
CA LYS A 77 -6.80 -8.15 1.89
C LYS A 77 -8.32 -8.22 1.66
N ALA A 78 -8.84 -7.40 0.75
CA ALA A 78 -10.27 -7.34 0.41
C ALA A 78 -10.68 -8.54 -0.46
N ASN A 79 -9.93 -8.79 -1.53
CA ASN A 79 -10.17 -9.90 -2.45
C ASN A 79 -8.84 -10.38 -3.08
N PRO A 80 -8.28 -11.51 -2.63
CA PRO A 80 -7.06 -12.08 -3.21
C PRO A 80 -7.16 -12.39 -4.71
N SER A 81 -8.38 -12.60 -5.22
CA SER A 81 -8.66 -12.90 -6.64
C SER A 81 -9.15 -11.67 -7.43
N MET A 82 -8.92 -10.46 -6.91
CA MET A 82 -9.28 -9.22 -7.60
C MET A 82 -8.52 -9.12 -8.93
N SER A 83 -9.26 -8.83 -10.00
CA SER A 83 -8.73 -8.71 -11.35
C SER A 83 -7.77 -7.52 -11.48
N GLU A 84 -6.92 -7.54 -12.51
CA GLU A 84 -6.00 -6.43 -12.76
C GLU A 84 -6.75 -5.13 -13.11
N ASP A 85 -7.83 -5.23 -13.90
CA ASP A 85 -8.66 -4.08 -14.26
C ASP A 85 -9.32 -3.44 -13.03
N GLU A 86 -9.83 -4.25 -12.09
CA GLU A 86 -10.39 -3.74 -10.83
C GLU A 86 -9.32 -3.03 -9.97
N LYS A 87 -8.11 -3.59 -9.88
CA LYS A 87 -7.00 -2.95 -9.14
C LYS A 87 -6.64 -1.61 -9.77
N VAL A 88 -6.55 -1.55 -11.11
CA VAL A 88 -6.29 -0.30 -11.84
C VAL A 88 -7.40 0.71 -11.58
N ALA A 89 -8.67 0.31 -11.58
CA ALA A 89 -9.78 1.19 -11.27
C ALA A 89 -9.66 1.79 -9.84
N HIS A 90 -9.27 0.98 -8.85
CA HIS A 90 -9.02 1.47 -7.49
C HIS A 90 -7.84 2.45 -7.41
N LEU A 91 -6.76 2.21 -8.16
CA LEU A 91 -5.62 3.12 -8.25
C LEU A 91 -6.02 4.44 -8.92
N MET A 92 -6.76 4.37 -10.03
CA MET A 92 -7.18 5.56 -10.77
C MET A 92 -8.14 6.45 -9.98
N LYS A 93 -9.01 5.84 -9.16
CA LYS A 93 -9.99 6.56 -8.35
C LYS A 93 -9.37 7.55 -7.36
N GLY A 94 -8.22 7.20 -6.78
CA GLY A 94 -7.66 7.96 -5.66
C GLY A 94 -6.30 8.59 -5.93
N ILE A 95 -5.72 8.42 -7.12
CA ILE A 95 -4.45 9.06 -7.47
C ILE A 95 -4.58 10.60 -7.43
N ALA A 96 -3.49 11.30 -7.14
CA ALA A 96 -3.50 12.76 -7.14
C ALA A 96 -3.92 13.35 -8.50
N GLU A 97 -4.71 14.42 -8.47
CA GLU A 97 -5.31 15.07 -9.65
C GLU A 97 -4.27 15.40 -10.74
N ASP A 98 -3.09 15.86 -10.33
CA ASP A 98 -2.01 16.23 -11.23
C ASP A 98 -1.45 15.04 -12.02
N LEU A 99 -1.43 13.84 -11.42
CA LEU A 99 -1.12 12.58 -12.11
C LEU A 99 -2.32 12.09 -12.92
N TYR A 100 -3.52 12.16 -12.36
CA TYR A 100 -4.77 11.72 -12.99
C TYR A 100 -4.94 12.30 -14.39
N GLN A 101 -4.77 13.62 -14.55
CA GLN A 101 -4.91 14.32 -15.84
C GLN A 101 -3.95 13.79 -16.91
N THR A 102 -2.76 13.32 -16.53
CA THR A 102 -1.78 12.76 -17.48
C THR A 102 -2.09 11.30 -17.81
N LEU A 103 -2.64 10.56 -16.83
CA LEU A 103 -2.95 9.13 -16.95
C LEU A 103 -4.23 8.89 -17.76
N LEU A 104 -5.19 9.83 -17.76
CA LEU A 104 -6.44 9.76 -18.53
C LEU A 104 -6.27 9.49 -20.03
N ALA A 105 -5.12 9.85 -20.61
CA ALA A 105 -4.84 9.66 -22.02
C ALA A 105 -4.48 8.20 -22.39
N GLN A 106 -4.34 7.31 -21.41
CA GLN A 106 -3.97 5.91 -21.60
C GLN A 106 -4.94 4.97 -20.88
N ASP A 107 -5.30 3.90 -21.57
CA ASP A 107 -5.99 2.76 -20.97
C ASP A 107 -4.96 1.77 -20.40
N PHE A 108 -5.02 1.52 -19.10
CA PHE A 108 -4.17 0.53 -18.42
C PHE A 108 -4.98 -0.73 -18.16
N ARG A 109 -4.51 -1.89 -18.66
CA ARG A 109 -5.11 -3.20 -18.35
C ARG A 109 -4.35 -3.99 -17.29
N ARG A 110 -3.18 -3.48 -16.91
CA ARG A 110 -2.28 -4.13 -15.96
C ARG A 110 -1.70 -3.12 -15.00
N VAL A 111 -1.50 -3.54 -13.76
CA VAL A 111 -0.95 -2.69 -12.71
C VAL A 111 0.50 -2.28 -13.02
N ASP A 112 1.30 -3.14 -13.64
CA ASP A 112 2.69 -2.86 -13.98
C ASP A 112 2.84 -1.72 -15.00
N GLU A 113 1.96 -1.66 -16.00
CA GLU A 113 1.90 -0.57 -16.97
C GLU A 113 1.58 0.76 -16.29
N PHE A 114 0.59 0.76 -15.39
CA PHE A 114 0.22 1.92 -14.59
C PHE A 114 1.39 2.42 -13.73
N VAL A 115 2.04 1.52 -12.99
CA VAL A 115 3.19 1.84 -12.13
C VAL A 115 4.34 2.41 -12.92
N LYS A 116 4.67 1.79 -14.07
CA LYS A 116 5.72 2.28 -14.96
C LYS A 116 5.43 3.70 -15.41
N ARG A 117 4.19 4.00 -15.79
CA ARG A 117 3.80 5.32 -16.25
C ARG A 117 3.87 6.37 -15.14
N CYS A 118 3.41 6.05 -13.93
CA CYS A 118 3.56 6.95 -12.78
C CYS A 118 5.03 7.31 -12.51
N ARG A 119 5.91 6.31 -12.52
CA ARG A 119 7.36 6.53 -12.33
C ARG A 119 7.98 7.38 -13.43
N GLU A 120 7.58 7.20 -14.68
CA GLU A 120 8.03 8.05 -15.79
C GLU A 120 7.60 9.51 -15.59
N ILE A 121 6.35 9.74 -15.18
CA ILE A 121 5.84 11.10 -14.95
C ILE A 121 6.58 11.76 -13.78
N GLU A 122 6.79 11.05 -12.67
CA GLU A 122 7.55 11.57 -11.53
C GLU A 122 9.00 11.86 -11.92
N SER A 123 9.65 11.00 -12.70
CA SER A 123 11.00 11.23 -13.22
C SER A 123 11.08 12.49 -14.09
N LEU A 124 10.08 12.71 -14.95
CA LEU A 124 9.99 13.92 -15.77
C LEU A 124 9.77 15.18 -14.92
N ARG A 125 8.97 15.10 -13.86
CA ARG A 125 8.76 16.20 -12.90
C ARG A 125 10.03 16.54 -12.15
N GLN A 126 10.80 15.54 -11.73
CA GLN A 126 12.06 15.76 -11.02
C GLN A 126 13.13 16.45 -11.89
N ARG A 127 13.06 16.27 -13.21
CA ARG A 127 13.95 16.93 -14.18
C ARG A 127 13.55 18.38 -14.47
N ARG A 128 12.36 18.81 -14.06
CA ARG A 128 11.89 20.18 -14.26
C ARG A 128 12.59 21.10 -13.27
N ILE A 129 13.45 21.98 -13.76
CA ILE A 129 14.00 23.08 -12.97
C ILE A 129 12.81 23.97 -12.58
N THR A 130 12.54 24.10 -11.29
CA THR A 130 11.52 25.03 -10.81
C THR A 130 12.14 26.40 -10.55
N GLU A 131 11.40 27.49 -10.69
CA GLU A 131 11.90 28.86 -10.43
C GLU A 131 12.56 29.04 -9.05
N ARG A 132 12.27 28.15 -8.08
CA ARG A 132 12.96 28.11 -6.79
C ARG A 132 14.44 27.76 -6.92
N ASP A 133 14.80 26.88 -7.85
CA ASP A 133 16.19 26.55 -8.15
C ASP A 133 16.91 27.76 -8.75
N PHE A 134 16.23 28.53 -9.61
CA PHE A 134 16.78 29.77 -10.16
C PHE A 134 16.99 30.88 -9.12
N ARG A 135 16.09 31.03 -8.12
CA ARG A 135 16.29 32.02 -7.04
C ARG A 135 17.49 31.68 -6.14
N GLY A 136 17.73 30.39 -5.87
CA GLY A 136 18.94 29.95 -5.18
C GLY A 136 20.22 30.30 -5.96
N TYR A 137 20.24 30.00 -7.25
CA TYR A 137 21.39 30.31 -8.12
C TYR A 137 21.66 31.82 -8.28
N LEU A 138 20.63 32.66 -8.30
CA LEU A 138 20.79 34.12 -8.37
C LEU A 138 21.27 34.73 -7.04
N MET A 139 20.80 34.23 -5.89
CA MET A 139 21.29 34.65 -4.57
C MET A 139 22.77 34.29 -4.36
N PHE A 140 23.21 33.11 -4.80
CA PHE A 140 24.64 32.73 -4.74
C PHE A 140 25.55 33.57 -5.66
N ARG A 141 25.01 34.11 -6.76
CA ARG A 141 25.78 34.99 -7.66
C ARG A 141 25.98 36.40 -7.12
N GLN A 142 25.09 36.91 -6.28
CA GLN A 142 25.22 38.24 -5.66
C GLN A 142 26.13 38.27 -4.42
N CYS A 143 26.44 37.12 -3.81
CA CYS A 143 27.32 37.02 -2.64
C CYS A 143 28.78 36.60 -2.96
N ARG A 144 29.33 36.91 -4.15
CA ARG A 144 30.79 36.83 -4.35
C ARG A 144 31.44 38.15 -3.92
N PRO A 145 32.29 38.19 -2.87
CA PRO A 145 33.09 39.37 -2.60
C PRO A 145 34.07 39.59 -3.76
N LYS A 146 34.14 40.83 -4.26
CA LYS A 146 35.19 41.25 -5.18
C LYS A 146 36.52 41.13 -4.43
N GLN A 147 37.40 40.22 -4.85
CA GLN A 147 38.79 40.24 -4.41
C GLN A 147 39.43 41.53 -4.97
N THR A 148 39.61 42.51 -4.10
CA THR A 148 40.40 43.70 -4.38
C THR A 148 41.86 43.25 -4.45
N LEU A 149 42.44 43.27 -5.65
CA LEU A 149 43.88 43.16 -5.85
C LEU A 149 44.54 44.38 -5.23
N VAL A 150 45.29 44.18 -4.15
CA VAL A 150 46.22 45.18 -3.60
C VAL A 150 47.56 44.96 -4.29
N THR A 151 47.95 45.91 -5.14
CA THR A 151 49.32 46.09 -5.65
C THR A 151 50.20 46.77 -4.63
#